data_AF-A0A813KUS8-F1
#
_entry.id   AF-A0A813KUS8-F1
#
_cell.length_a   1.000
_cell.length_b   1.000
_cell.length_c   1.000
_cell.angle_alpha   90.00
_cell.angle_beta   90.00
_cell.angle_gamma   90.00
#
_symmetry.space_group_name_H-M   'P 1'
#
loop_
_entity.id
_entity.type
_entity.pdbx_description
1 polymer ?
#
loop_
_entity_poly.entity_id
_entity_poly.type
_entity_poly.pdbx_seq_one_letter_code
_entity_poly.pdbx_strand_id
1 'polypeptide(L)'
;MVAQAAKARDKAALAAALKQAEGVGLTEDSDKGVHAAREVLKALEAQERHSKARAEASEELRRAAQGEDQRRLIAALEGADAASIAGPEVASARERLRNLRARAGAAQELRDAANSGDVYRLRAAIAAARGAHVGEQELAGAREALQSLEMQAQARRHLEAAASAKDPEQLRRCIEEAKRAGVNRQEVAKAQLELQSLTQSRVGRELGEAASSGDIHRLGAAVRAATDAGMTGAEVDAAWQRVRALESDSWLRQQLEGAVAGSDAIRLQ
;
A
#
# COMPACT_ATOMS: atom_id res chain seq x y z
N MET A 1 -45.70 5.24 64.15
CA MET A 1 -45.21 6.06 63.01
C MET A 1 -44.21 5.33 62.14
N VAL A 2 -43.15 4.73 62.70
CA VAL A 2 -42.13 3.96 61.94
C VAL A 2 -42.75 2.89 61.02
N ALA A 3 -43.70 2.09 61.53
CA ALA A 3 -44.39 1.08 60.73
C ALA A 3 -45.21 1.64 59.56
N GLN A 4 -45.80 2.84 59.75
CA GLN A 4 -46.59 3.51 58.71
C GLN A 4 -45.69 4.10 57.61
N ALA A 5 -44.55 4.68 57.99
CA ALA A 5 -43.54 5.17 57.04
C ALA A 5 -42.90 4.01 56.25
N ALA A 6 -42.60 2.88 56.92
CA ALA A 6 -42.07 1.69 56.27
C ALA A 6 -43.05 1.12 55.23
N LYS A 7 -44.36 1.12 55.55
CA LYS A 7 -45.43 0.72 54.63
C LYS A 7 -45.56 1.65 53.43
N ALA A 8 -45.34 2.95 53.62
CA ALA A 8 -45.40 3.95 52.54
C ALA A 8 -44.17 3.92 51.61
N ARG A 9 -43.07 3.25 52.01
CA ARG A 9 -41.79 3.22 51.27
C ARG A 9 -41.21 4.60 50.92
N ASP A 10 -41.60 5.63 51.67
CA ASP A 10 -40.99 6.96 51.56
C ASP A 10 -39.65 6.94 52.30
N LYS A 11 -38.55 6.93 51.55
CA LYS A 11 -37.17 6.90 52.07
C LYS A 11 -36.92 8.04 53.07
N ALA A 12 -37.38 9.26 52.76
CA ALA A 12 -37.12 10.43 53.58
C ALA A 12 -37.92 10.39 54.88
N ALA A 13 -39.21 10.03 54.81
CA ALA A 13 -40.06 9.87 55.98
C ALA A 13 -39.58 8.71 56.87
N LEU A 14 -39.09 7.61 56.28
CA LEU A 14 -38.57 6.46 57.00
C LEU A 14 -37.27 6.79 57.74
N ALA A 15 -36.33 7.50 57.10
CA ALA A 15 -35.10 7.96 57.73
C ALA A 15 -35.38 8.94 58.89
N ALA A 16 -36.33 9.86 58.72
CA ALA A 16 -36.74 10.78 59.77
C ALA A 16 -37.40 10.06 60.95
N ALA A 17 -38.30 9.10 60.68
CA ALA A 17 -38.96 8.31 61.71
C ALA A 17 -37.98 7.42 62.50
N LEU A 18 -36.98 6.84 61.83
CA LEU A 18 -35.91 6.08 62.47
C LEU A 18 -35.04 6.96 63.38
N LYS A 19 -34.65 8.15 62.91
CA LYS A 19 -33.90 9.13 63.70
C LYS A 19 -34.67 9.60 64.94
N GLN A 20 -35.99 9.79 64.82
CA GLN A 20 -36.86 10.10 65.95
C GLN A 20 -36.96 8.95 66.94
N ALA A 21 -37.09 7.71 66.47
CA ALA A 21 -37.14 6.52 67.33
C ALA A 21 -35.85 6.35 68.15
N GLU A 22 -34.68 6.55 67.52
CA GLU A 22 -33.38 6.57 68.20
C GLU A 22 -33.30 7.63 69.30
N GLY A 23 -33.87 8.83 69.05
CA GLY A 23 -33.93 9.92 70.03
C GLY A 23 -34.76 9.59 71.27
N VAL A 24 -35.69 8.64 71.19
CA VAL A 24 -36.52 8.15 72.32
C VAL A 24 -35.91 6.89 72.95
N GLY A 25 -34.72 6.46 72.51
CA GLY A 25 -34.03 5.29 73.04
C GLY A 25 -34.55 3.95 72.52
N LEU A 26 -35.37 3.94 71.45
CA LEU A 26 -35.72 2.71 70.74
C LEU A 26 -34.53 2.29 69.88
N THR A 27 -33.81 1.27 70.33
CA THR A 27 -32.71 0.65 69.60
C THR A 27 -33.20 -0.54 68.78
N GLU A 28 -32.37 -1.01 67.84
CA GLU A 28 -32.61 -2.24 67.06
C GLU A 28 -32.92 -3.45 67.95
N ASP A 29 -32.25 -3.55 69.10
CA ASP A 29 -32.42 -4.67 70.02
C ASP A 29 -33.73 -4.59 70.82
N SER A 30 -34.24 -3.38 71.03
CA SER A 30 -35.45 -3.14 71.82
C SER A 30 -36.76 -3.23 71.04
N ASP A 31 -36.74 -3.01 69.72
CA ASP A 31 -37.97 -2.92 68.92
C ASP A 31 -37.82 -3.55 67.52
N LYS A 32 -38.55 -4.65 67.29
CA LYS A 32 -38.62 -5.36 66.01
C LYS A 32 -39.08 -4.46 64.85
N GLY A 33 -39.90 -3.45 65.12
CA GLY A 33 -40.38 -2.48 64.14
C GLY A 33 -39.28 -1.55 63.63
N VAL A 34 -38.32 -1.17 64.49
CA VAL A 34 -37.15 -0.35 64.12
C VAL A 34 -36.20 -1.15 63.24
N HIS A 35 -35.93 -2.41 63.58
CA HIS A 35 -35.10 -3.30 62.75
C HIS A 35 -35.69 -3.50 61.34
N ALA A 36 -36.97 -3.85 61.25
CA ALA A 36 -37.65 -4.03 59.95
C ALA A 36 -37.63 -2.73 59.12
N ALA A 37 -37.81 -1.57 59.73
CA ALA A 37 -37.72 -0.29 59.05
C ALA A 37 -36.30 0.03 58.52
N ARG A 38 -35.24 -0.32 59.27
CA ARG A 38 -33.85 -0.16 58.80
C ARG A 38 -33.53 -1.07 57.62
N GLU A 39 -34.01 -2.32 57.63
CA GLU A 39 -33.85 -3.23 56.49
C GLU A 39 -34.57 -2.72 55.23
N VAL A 40 -35.78 -2.16 55.38
CA VAL A 40 -36.50 -1.50 54.27
C VAL A 40 -35.71 -0.30 53.75
N LEU A 41 -35.15 0.54 54.62
CA LEU A 41 -34.33 1.68 54.21
C LEU A 41 -33.08 1.25 53.42
N LYS A 42 -32.33 0.25 53.91
CA LYS A 42 -31.18 -0.33 53.20
C LYS A 42 -31.56 -0.86 51.82
N ALA A 43 -32.69 -1.56 51.72
CA ALA A 43 -33.19 -2.08 50.46
C ALA A 43 -33.55 -0.96 49.47
N LEU A 44 -34.19 0.13 49.93
CA LEU A 44 -34.50 1.30 49.09
C LEU A 44 -33.23 2.01 48.61
N GLU A 45 -32.22 2.17 49.48
CA GLU A 45 -30.93 2.76 49.09
C GLU A 45 -30.18 1.89 48.07
N ALA A 46 -30.18 0.57 48.25
CA ALA A 46 -29.60 -0.35 47.29
C ALA A 46 -30.34 -0.28 45.94
N GLN A 47 -31.66 -0.20 45.96
CA GLN A 47 -32.48 -0.04 44.74
C GLN A 47 -32.20 1.29 44.02
N GLU A 48 -32.06 2.39 44.75
CA GLU A 48 -31.72 3.71 44.17
C GLU A 48 -30.31 3.74 43.59
N ARG A 49 -29.33 3.16 44.28
CA ARG A 49 -27.97 3.02 43.73
C ARG A 49 -27.98 2.17 42.47
N HIS A 50 -28.74 1.08 42.47
CA HIS A 50 -28.88 0.21 41.30
C HIS A 50 -29.59 0.92 40.13
N SER A 51 -30.67 1.67 40.37
CA SER A 51 -31.35 2.42 39.32
C SER A 51 -30.48 3.54 38.74
N LYS A 52 -29.73 4.24 39.59
CA LYS A 52 -28.76 5.26 39.17
C LYS A 52 -27.63 4.64 38.33
N ALA A 53 -27.02 3.55 38.80
CA ALA A 53 -25.97 2.85 38.07
C ALA A 53 -26.48 2.34 36.71
N ARG A 54 -27.73 1.85 36.63
CA ARG A 54 -28.36 1.47 35.37
C ARG A 54 -28.59 2.65 34.43
N ALA A 55 -29.03 3.79 34.94
CA ALA A 55 -29.22 5.00 34.15
C ALA A 55 -27.89 5.50 33.56
N GLU A 56 -26.85 5.56 34.37
CA GLU A 56 -25.50 5.97 33.95
C GLU A 56 -24.91 5.00 32.92
N ALA A 57 -25.01 3.68 33.15
CA ALA A 57 -24.52 2.69 32.21
C ALA A 57 -25.30 2.69 30.87
N SER A 58 -26.62 2.91 30.90
CA SER A 58 -27.43 3.06 29.67
C SER A 58 -27.03 4.33 28.89
N GLU A 59 -26.80 5.45 29.58
CA GLU A 59 -26.38 6.68 28.94
C GLU A 59 -24.98 6.54 28.30
N GLU A 60 -24.02 5.95 29.01
CA GLU A 60 -22.67 5.74 28.49
C GLU A 60 -22.67 4.76 27.30
N LEU A 61 -23.47 3.69 27.37
CA LEU A 61 -23.65 2.77 26.24
C LEU A 61 -24.20 3.49 25.01
N ARG A 62 -25.19 4.37 25.19
CA ARG A 62 -25.77 5.16 24.09
C ARG A 62 -24.73 6.10 23.48
N ARG A 63 -23.96 6.81 24.31
CA ARG A 63 -22.87 7.70 23.86
C ARG A 63 -21.78 6.92 23.11
N ALA A 64 -21.36 5.77 23.65
CA ALA A 64 -20.32 4.95 23.02
C ALA A 64 -20.79 4.33 21.70
N ALA A 65 -22.06 3.91 21.60
CA ALA A 65 -22.63 3.33 20.38
C ALA A 65 -22.75 4.33 19.22
N GLN A 66 -22.85 5.63 19.52
CA GLN A 66 -22.83 6.71 18.53
C GLN A 66 -21.41 7.04 18.04
N GLY A 67 -20.38 6.61 18.75
CA GLY A 67 -18.99 6.83 18.38
C GLY A 67 -18.41 5.80 17.40
N GLU A 68 -17.13 6.00 17.09
CA GLU A 68 -16.29 5.06 16.31
C GLU A 68 -15.22 4.39 17.20
N ASP A 69 -15.16 4.70 18.51
CA ASP A 69 -14.20 4.12 19.44
C ASP A 69 -14.66 2.73 19.92
N GLN A 70 -14.07 1.71 19.31
CA GLN A 70 -14.33 0.31 19.64
C GLN A 70 -14.05 -0.01 21.11
N ARG A 71 -12.98 0.55 21.71
CA ARG A 71 -12.59 0.23 23.09
C ARG A 71 -13.61 0.81 24.07
N ARG A 72 -14.05 2.05 23.84
CA ARG A 72 -15.09 2.69 24.64
C ARG A 72 -16.41 1.92 24.57
N LEU A 73 -16.80 1.43 23.39
CA LEU A 73 -18.02 0.64 23.23
C LEU A 73 -17.95 -0.71 23.95
N ILE A 74 -16.79 -1.38 23.95
CA ILE A 74 -16.57 -2.61 24.71
C ILE A 74 -16.75 -2.34 26.22
N ALA A 75 -16.07 -1.32 26.75
CA ALA A 75 -16.17 -0.96 28.17
C ALA A 75 -17.61 -0.59 28.58
N ALA A 76 -18.35 0.11 27.71
CA ALA A 76 -19.74 0.47 27.98
C ALA A 76 -20.68 -0.76 27.97
N LEU A 77 -20.43 -1.74 27.09
CA LEU A 77 -21.15 -3.02 27.09
C LEU A 77 -20.87 -3.83 28.36
N GLU A 78 -19.63 -3.89 28.81
CA GLU A 78 -19.27 -4.54 30.08
C GLU A 78 -19.94 -3.87 31.29
N GLY A 79 -19.99 -2.52 31.29
CA GLY A 79 -20.73 -1.76 32.30
C GLY A 79 -22.24 -2.02 32.28
N ALA A 80 -22.83 -2.17 31.09
CA ALA A 80 -24.24 -2.52 30.93
C ALA A 80 -24.54 -3.94 31.43
N ASP A 81 -23.66 -4.91 31.15
CA ASP A 81 -23.76 -6.27 31.64
C ASP A 81 -23.65 -6.31 33.18
N ALA A 82 -22.70 -5.56 33.77
CA ALA A 82 -22.55 -5.43 35.23
C ALA A 82 -23.78 -4.80 35.91
N ALA A 83 -24.45 -3.86 35.23
CA ALA A 83 -25.68 -3.24 35.69
C ALA A 83 -26.95 -4.07 35.37
N SER A 84 -26.81 -5.28 34.81
CA SER A 84 -27.91 -6.15 34.38
C SER A 84 -28.89 -5.43 33.43
N ILE A 85 -28.36 -4.64 32.51
CA ILE A 85 -29.12 -4.01 31.43
C ILE A 85 -29.22 -5.01 30.28
N ALA A 86 -30.45 -5.28 29.85
CA ALA A 86 -30.74 -6.08 28.68
C ALA A 86 -31.78 -5.35 27.82
N GLY A 87 -31.86 -5.72 26.54
CA GLY A 87 -32.87 -5.19 25.63
C GLY A 87 -32.31 -4.72 24.29
N PRO A 88 -33.12 -3.98 23.51
CA PRO A 88 -32.78 -3.61 22.14
C PRO A 88 -31.57 -2.68 22.06
N GLU A 89 -31.32 -1.84 23.07
CA GLU A 89 -30.15 -0.94 23.12
C GLU A 89 -28.83 -1.73 23.14
N VAL A 90 -28.74 -2.74 24.01
CA VAL A 90 -27.55 -3.62 24.12
C VAL A 90 -27.36 -4.44 22.85
N ALA A 91 -28.46 -4.96 22.27
CA ALA A 91 -28.40 -5.69 21.00
C ALA A 91 -27.86 -4.81 19.85
N SER A 92 -28.36 -3.58 19.73
CA SER A 92 -27.88 -2.60 18.75
C SER A 92 -26.41 -2.25 18.95
N ALA A 93 -25.99 -2.01 20.20
CA ALA A 93 -24.59 -1.73 20.54
C ALA A 93 -23.65 -2.91 20.21
N ARG A 94 -24.08 -4.16 20.44
CA ARG A 94 -23.31 -5.36 20.06
C ARG A 94 -23.18 -5.49 18.54
N GLU A 95 -24.25 -5.21 17.80
CA GLU A 95 -24.21 -5.23 16.34
C GLU A 95 -23.30 -4.13 15.79
N ARG A 96 -23.37 -2.92 16.36
CA ARG A 96 -22.44 -1.83 16.07
C ARG A 96 -20.99 -2.23 16.31
N LEU A 97 -20.70 -2.90 17.44
CA LEU A 97 -19.35 -3.41 17.74
C LEU A 97 -18.87 -4.43 16.70
N ARG A 98 -19.74 -5.34 16.23
CA ARG A 98 -19.40 -6.28 15.16
C ARG A 98 -19.05 -5.55 13.86
N ASN A 99 -19.83 -4.54 13.49
CA ASN A 99 -19.57 -3.73 12.30
C ASN A 99 -18.25 -2.96 12.40
N LEU A 100 -17.95 -2.35 13.55
CA LEU A 100 -16.67 -1.66 13.78
C LEU A 100 -15.48 -2.63 13.67
N ARG A 101 -15.60 -3.85 14.21
CA ARG A 101 -14.57 -4.89 14.10
C ARG A 101 -14.38 -5.36 12.65
N ALA A 102 -15.47 -5.59 11.93
CA ALA A 102 -15.43 -5.99 10.52
C ALA A 102 -14.74 -4.91 9.67
N ARG A 103 -15.10 -3.63 9.89
CA ARG A 103 -14.46 -2.47 9.25
C ARG A 103 -12.96 -2.39 9.55
N ALA A 104 -12.57 -2.50 10.82
CA ALA A 104 -11.17 -2.47 11.22
C ALA A 104 -10.35 -3.63 10.62
N GLY A 105 -10.91 -4.84 10.60
CA GLY A 105 -10.28 -6.01 9.98
C GLY A 105 -10.11 -5.83 8.47
N ALA A 106 -11.14 -5.34 7.78
CA ALA A 106 -11.08 -5.08 6.34
C ALA A 106 -10.09 -3.96 5.98
N ALA A 107 -9.99 -2.90 6.81
CA ALA A 107 -9.00 -1.85 6.65
C ALA A 107 -7.55 -2.34 6.87
N GLN A 108 -7.35 -3.31 7.77
CA GLN A 108 -6.05 -3.97 7.93
C GLN A 108 -5.70 -4.83 6.73
N GLU A 109 -6.61 -5.70 6.28
CA GLU A 109 -6.39 -6.55 5.09
C GLU A 109 -6.14 -5.73 3.82
N LEU A 110 -6.84 -4.59 3.67
CA LEU A 110 -6.61 -3.65 2.57
C LEU A 110 -5.17 -3.13 2.53
N ARG A 111 -4.63 -2.75 3.69
CA ARG A 111 -3.24 -2.28 3.83
C ARG A 111 -2.24 -3.41 3.56
N ASP A 112 -2.49 -4.60 4.10
CA ASP A 112 -1.61 -5.76 3.90
C ASP A 112 -1.60 -6.21 2.43
N ALA A 113 -2.75 -6.18 1.76
CA ALA A 113 -2.86 -6.46 0.34
C ALA A 113 -2.14 -5.42 -0.51
N ALA A 114 -2.26 -4.12 -0.18
CA ALA A 114 -1.55 -3.06 -0.90
C ALA A 114 -0.02 -3.21 -0.78
N ASN A 115 0.47 -3.60 0.39
CA ASN A 115 1.89 -3.82 0.64
C ASN A 115 2.43 -5.10 -0.02
N SER A 116 1.58 -6.09 -0.28
CA SER A 116 2.00 -7.38 -0.85
C SER A 116 2.43 -7.30 -2.32
N GLY A 117 1.97 -6.27 -3.06
CA GLY A 117 2.20 -6.15 -4.50
C GLY A 117 1.36 -7.10 -5.36
N ASP A 118 0.45 -7.87 -4.77
CA ASP A 118 -0.46 -8.79 -5.50
C ASP A 118 -1.73 -8.05 -5.94
N VAL A 119 -1.87 -7.86 -7.26
CA VAL A 119 -3.01 -7.21 -7.91
C VAL A 119 -4.34 -7.90 -7.60
N TYR A 120 -4.38 -9.23 -7.58
CA TYR A 120 -5.62 -9.97 -7.35
C TYR A 120 -6.05 -9.88 -5.89
N ARG A 121 -5.10 -10.02 -4.97
CA ARG A 121 -5.36 -9.85 -3.54
C ARG A 121 -5.85 -8.45 -3.23
N LEU A 122 -5.22 -7.42 -3.79
CA LEU A 122 -5.62 -6.02 -3.58
C LEU A 122 -7.03 -5.72 -4.13
N ARG A 123 -7.37 -6.24 -5.32
CA ARG A 123 -8.74 -6.11 -5.87
C ARG A 123 -9.78 -6.75 -4.94
N ALA A 124 -9.51 -7.95 -4.44
CA ALA A 124 -10.41 -8.63 -3.49
C ALA A 124 -10.55 -7.85 -2.18
N ALA A 125 -9.44 -7.34 -1.64
CA ALA A 125 -9.43 -6.55 -0.41
C ALA A 125 -10.21 -5.22 -0.57
N ILE A 126 -10.10 -4.53 -1.72
CA ILE A 126 -10.90 -3.33 -2.01
C ILE A 126 -12.40 -3.64 -2.01
N ALA A 127 -12.81 -4.76 -2.59
CA ALA A 127 -14.21 -5.17 -2.61
C ALA A 127 -14.73 -5.49 -1.19
N ALA A 128 -13.95 -6.23 -0.39
CA ALA A 128 -14.28 -6.55 1.00
C ALA A 128 -14.35 -5.28 1.88
N ALA A 129 -13.37 -4.38 1.74
CA ALA A 129 -13.32 -3.10 2.45
C ALA A 129 -14.52 -2.20 2.12
N ARG A 130 -14.96 -2.17 0.85
CA ARG A 130 -16.20 -1.49 0.46
C ARG A 130 -17.42 -2.10 1.14
N GLY A 131 -17.53 -3.43 1.18
CA GLY A 131 -18.62 -4.13 1.86
C GLY A 131 -18.64 -3.89 3.38
N ALA A 132 -17.48 -3.66 3.99
CA ALA A 132 -17.33 -3.35 5.40
C ALA A 132 -17.37 -1.84 5.72
N HIS A 133 -17.71 -0.99 4.74
CA HIS A 133 -17.77 0.47 4.88
C HIS A 133 -16.48 1.12 5.41
N VAL A 134 -15.33 0.64 4.94
CA VAL A 134 -14.03 1.32 5.15
C VAL A 134 -14.08 2.72 4.54
N GLY A 135 -13.36 3.69 5.14
CA GLY A 135 -13.41 5.09 4.71
C GLY A 135 -12.91 5.31 3.27
N GLU A 136 -13.51 6.26 2.53
CA GLU A 136 -13.15 6.52 1.13
C GLU A 136 -11.69 6.96 0.94
N GLN A 137 -11.09 7.62 1.93
CA GLN A 137 -9.66 7.99 1.86
C GLN A 137 -8.75 6.75 1.78
N GLU A 138 -9.03 5.72 2.59
CA GLU A 138 -8.27 4.47 2.55
C GLU A 138 -8.53 3.69 1.25
N LEU A 139 -9.79 3.67 0.80
CA LEU A 139 -10.14 3.04 -0.49
C LEU A 139 -9.49 3.75 -1.68
N ALA A 140 -9.38 5.08 -1.66
CA ALA A 140 -8.71 5.86 -2.70
C ALA A 140 -7.22 5.50 -2.78
N GLY A 141 -6.50 5.48 -1.64
CA GLY A 141 -5.10 5.08 -1.61
C GLY A 141 -4.88 3.63 -2.11
N ALA A 142 -5.78 2.72 -1.77
CA ALA A 142 -5.72 1.34 -2.29
C ALA A 142 -5.97 1.25 -3.81
N ARG A 143 -6.86 2.08 -4.36
CA ARG A 143 -7.11 2.16 -5.82
C ARG A 143 -5.90 2.72 -6.57
N GLU A 144 -5.25 3.74 -6.02
CA GLU A 144 -4.01 4.29 -6.59
C GLU A 144 -2.87 3.25 -6.59
N ALA A 145 -2.69 2.53 -5.47
CA ALA A 145 -1.75 1.42 -5.38
C ALA A 145 -2.04 0.33 -6.42
N LEU A 146 -3.31 -0.03 -6.60
CA LEU A 146 -3.75 -1.00 -7.61
C LEU A 146 -3.39 -0.53 -9.02
N GLN A 147 -3.70 0.72 -9.36
CA GLN A 147 -3.37 1.30 -10.66
C GLN A 147 -1.86 1.28 -10.93
N SER A 148 -1.05 1.61 -9.91
CA SER A 148 0.41 1.55 -10.02
C SER A 148 0.91 0.13 -10.31
N LEU A 149 0.40 -0.88 -9.60
CA LEU A 149 0.77 -2.28 -9.84
C LEU A 149 0.34 -2.79 -11.22
N GLU A 150 -0.82 -2.36 -11.70
CA GLU A 150 -1.31 -2.70 -13.05
C GLU A 150 -0.42 -2.10 -14.14
N MET A 151 -0.02 -0.82 -13.99
CA MET A 151 0.93 -0.17 -14.90
C MET A 151 2.30 -0.88 -14.89
N GLN A 152 2.81 -1.26 -13.72
CA GLN A 152 4.06 -2.04 -13.61
C GLN A 152 3.95 -3.39 -14.32
N ALA A 153 2.85 -4.12 -14.09
CA ALA A 153 2.62 -5.43 -14.71
C ALA A 153 2.52 -5.32 -16.24
N GLN A 154 1.86 -4.28 -16.76
CA GLN A 154 1.78 -4.03 -18.20
C GLN A 154 3.16 -3.70 -18.78
N ALA A 155 3.91 -2.79 -18.15
CA ALA A 155 5.23 -2.40 -18.61
C ALA A 155 6.22 -3.59 -18.61
N ARG A 156 6.12 -4.50 -17.64
CA ARG A 156 6.88 -5.76 -17.63
C ARG A 156 6.58 -6.63 -18.84
N ARG A 157 5.29 -6.81 -19.19
CA ARG A 157 4.90 -7.58 -20.38
C ARG A 157 5.40 -6.93 -21.66
N HIS A 158 5.34 -5.60 -21.77
CA HIS A 158 5.89 -4.87 -22.92
C HIS A 158 7.40 -5.08 -23.03
N LEU A 159 8.12 -5.01 -21.90
CA LEU A 159 9.56 -5.22 -21.84
C LEU A 159 9.94 -6.65 -22.28
N GLU A 160 9.23 -7.67 -21.79
CA GLU A 160 9.44 -9.07 -22.17
C GLU A 160 9.13 -9.33 -23.66
N ALA A 161 8.06 -8.75 -24.18
CA ALA A 161 7.69 -8.85 -25.59
C ALA A 161 8.74 -8.19 -26.50
N ALA A 162 9.23 -7.00 -26.13
CA ALA A 162 10.25 -6.28 -26.89
C ALA A 162 11.62 -7.01 -26.87
N ALA A 163 11.99 -7.57 -25.73
CA ALA A 163 13.19 -8.42 -25.61
C ALA A 163 13.09 -9.65 -26.53
N SER A 164 11.94 -10.33 -26.51
CA SER A 164 11.67 -11.50 -27.36
C SER A 164 11.68 -11.19 -28.85
N ALA A 165 11.21 -9.99 -29.24
CA ALA A 165 11.20 -9.54 -30.63
C ALA A 165 12.60 -9.17 -31.16
N LYS A 166 13.59 -8.98 -30.27
CA LYS A 166 14.97 -8.56 -30.61
C LYS A 166 15.03 -7.25 -31.41
N ASP A 167 14.06 -6.36 -31.23
CA ASP A 167 14.07 -5.02 -31.80
C ASP A 167 14.67 -4.03 -30.77
N PRO A 168 15.87 -3.48 -31.00
CA PRO A 168 16.54 -2.59 -30.05
C PRO A 168 15.78 -1.27 -29.85
N GLU A 169 15.09 -0.76 -30.87
CA GLU A 169 14.36 0.51 -30.75
C GLU A 169 13.09 0.32 -29.92
N GLN A 170 12.37 -0.78 -30.13
CA GLN A 170 11.22 -1.14 -29.31
C GLN A 170 11.63 -1.38 -27.86
N LEU A 171 12.70 -2.15 -27.63
CA LEU A 171 13.20 -2.46 -26.29
C LEU A 171 13.63 -1.18 -25.54
N ARG A 172 14.30 -0.24 -26.23
CA ARG A 172 14.66 1.07 -25.64
C ARG A 172 13.42 1.84 -25.17
N ARG A 173 12.35 1.89 -25.96
CA ARG A 173 11.09 2.56 -25.57
C ARG A 173 10.43 1.89 -24.37
N CYS A 174 10.36 0.55 -24.37
CA CYS A 174 9.78 -0.21 -23.26
C CYS A 174 10.60 -0.09 -21.97
N ILE A 175 11.92 0.06 -22.03
CA ILE A 175 12.77 0.35 -20.87
C ILE A 175 12.38 1.70 -20.24
N GLU A 176 12.18 2.74 -21.03
CA GLU A 176 11.77 4.06 -20.51
C GLU A 176 10.35 4.04 -19.94
N GLU A 177 9.42 3.31 -20.57
CA GLU A 177 8.08 3.06 -20.03
C GLU A 177 8.14 2.33 -18.68
N ALA A 178 8.94 1.26 -18.58
CA ALA A 178 9.14 0.49 -17.37
C ALA A 178 9.72 1.33 -16.22
N LYS A 179 10.68 2.22 -16.52
CA LYS A 179 11.21 3.17 -15.52
C LYS A 179 10.14 4.12 -15.00
N ARG A 180 9.29 4.67 -15.89
CA ARG A 180 8.18 5.57 -15.50
C ARG A 180 7.11 4.85 -14.68
N ALA A 181 6.83 3.60 -15.01
CA ALA A 181 5.88 2.77 -14.26
C ALA A 181 6.42 2.33 -12.88
N GLY A 182 7.73 2.50 -12.62
CA GLY A 182 8.36 2.07 -11.37
C GLY A 182 8.65 0.56 -11.30
N VAL A 183 8.89 -0.08 -12.45
CA VAL A 183 9.33 -1.48 -12.51
C VAL A 183 10.67 -1.64 -11.77
N ASN A 184 10.90 -2.82 -11.18
CA ASN A 184 12.10 -3.12 -10.41
C ASN A 184 13.39 -2.79 -11.20
N ARG A 185 14.32 -2.09 -10.54
CA ARG A 185 15.62 -1.69 -11.11
C ARG A 185 16.42 -2.85 -11.69
N GLN A 186 16.36 -4.05 -11.09
CA GLN A 186 17.07 -5.23 -11.57
C GLN A 186 16.52 -5.72 -12.91
N GLU A 187 15.19 -5.71 -13.08
CA GLU A 187 14.55 -6.09 -14.35
C GLU A 187 14.89 -5.08 -15.46
N VAL A 188 14.85 -3.78 -15.14
CA VAL A 188 15.27 -2.71 -16.05
C VAL A 188 16.74 -2.86 -16.44
N ALA A 189 17.63 -3.13 -15.47
CA ALA A 189 19.05 -3.33 -15.74
C ALA A 189 19.31 -4.56 -16.64
N LYS A 190 18.59 -5.67 -16.43
CA LYS A 190 18.65 -6.84 -17.30
C LYS A 190 18.27 -6.49 -18.73
N ALA A 191 17.16 -5.77 -18.92
CA ALA A 191 16.72 -5.32 -20.24
C ALA A 191 17.72 -4.38 -20.92
N GLN A 192 18.39 -3.52 -20.16
CA GLN A 192 19.44 -2.63 -20.67
C GLN A 192 20.67 -3.40 -21.14
N LEU A 193 21.09 -4.44 -20.43
CA LEU A 193 22.18 -5.33 -20.87
C LEU A 193 21.80 -6.08 -22.15
N GLU A 194 20.57 -6.55 -22.26
CA GLU A 194 20.06 -7.20 -23.46
C GLU A 194 20.03 -6.22 -24.66
N LEU A 195 19.56 -4.99 -24.46
CA LEU A 195 19.61 -3.93 -25.47
C LEU A 195 21.04 -3.66 -25.93
N GLN A 196 22.00 -3.60 -25.00
CA GLN A 196 23.41 -3.41 -25.32
C GLN A 196 23.96 -4.56 -26.16
N SER A 197 23.66 -5.81 -25.79
CA SER A 197 24.08 -7.00 -26.54
C SER A 197 23.49 -7.04 -27.96
N LEU A 198 22.21 -6.71 -28.11
CA LEU A 198 21.54 -6.62 -29.42
C LEU A 198 22.19 -5.55 -30.31
N THR A 199 22.49 -4.38 -29.72
CA THR A 199 23.14 -3.27 -30.43
C THR A 199 24.54 -3.67 -30.89
N GLN A 200 25.35 -4.25 -30.00
CA GLN A 200 26.70 -4.74 -30.34
C GLN A 200 26.67 -5.83 -31.42
N SER A 201 25.72 -6.76 -31.36
CA SER A 201 25.60 -7.83 -32.36
C SER A 201 25.24 -7.30 -33.75
N ARG A 202 24.33 -6.31 -33.83
CA ARG A 202 23.95 -5.69 -35.10
C ARG A 202 25.11 -4.90 -35.70
N VAL A 203 25.72 -4.06 -34.89
CA VAL A 203 26.85 -3.21 -35.28
C VAL A 203 28.06 -4.05 -35.68
N GLY A 204 28.37 -5.13 -34.96
CA GLY A 204 29.43 -6.08 -35.32
C GLY A 204 29.19 -6.75 -36.69
N ARG A 205 27.94 -7.09 -37.00
CA ARG A 205 27.58 -7.60 -38.34
C ARG A 205 27.77 -6.55 -39.43
N GLU A 206 27.27 -5.33 -39.23
CA GLU A 206 27.43 -4.21 -40.17
C GLU A 206 28.91 -3.89 -40.40
N LEU A 207 29.73 -3.94 -39.34
CA LEU A 207 31.18 -3.76 -39.40
C LEU A 207 31.86 -4.86 -40.24
N GLY A 208 31.51 -6.13 -40.01
CA GLY A 208 32.03 -7.26 -40.79
C GLY A 208 31.65 -7.19 -42.26
N GLU A 209 30.41 -6.81 -42.58
CA GLU A 209 29.96 -6.61 -43.95
C GLU A 209 30.69 -5.44 -44.65
N ALA A 210 30.86 -4.31 -43.95
CA ALA A 210 31.58 -3.15 -44.48
C ALA A 210 33.08 -3.44 -44.69
N ALA A 211 33.69 -4.22 -43.79
CA ALA A 211 35.08 -4.66 -43.94
C ALA A 211 35.25 -5.55 -45.17
N SER A 212 34.26 -6.39 -45.46
CA SER A 212 34.25 -7.29 -46.61
C SER A 212 33.99 -6.59 -47.94
N SER A 213 33.27 -5.46 -47.95
CA SER A 213 32.97 -4.75 -49.20
C SER A 213 34.15 -3.97 -49.78
N GLY A 214 35.18 -3.70 -48.97
CA GLY A 214 36.34 -2.87 -49.38
C GLY A 214 36.01 -1.41 -49.64
N ASP A 215 34.78 -0.98 -49.35
CA ASP A 215 34.35 0.42 -49.45
C ASP A 215 34.81 1.17 -48.21
N ILE A 216 35.77 2.07 -48.42
CA ILE A 216 36.41 2.85 -47.37
C ILE A 216 35.44 3.74 -46.60
N HIS A 217 34.44 4.34 -47.29
CA HIS A 217 33.49 5.24 -46.66
C HIS A 217 32.49 4.45 -45.82
N ARG A 218 32.02 3.31 -46.33
CA ARG A 218 31.13 2.40 -45.60
C ARG A 218 31.84 1.83 -44.36
N LEU A 219 33.09 1.39 -44.50
CA LEU A 219 33.87 0.87 -43.37
C LEU A 219 34.13 1.95 -42.32
N GLY A 220 34.56 3.15 -42.73
CA GLY A 220 34.76 4.26 -41.80
C GLY A 220 33.48 4.67 -41.06
N ALA A 221 32.33 4.63 -41.71
CA ALA A 221 31.03 4.86 -41.06
C ALA A 221 30.67 3.75 -40.07
N ALA A 222 30.86 2.48 -40.45
CA ALA A 222 30.57 1.34 -39.57
C ALA A 222 31.48 1.32 -38.33
N VAL A 223 32.76 1.65 -38.47
CA VAL A 223 33.70 1.73 -37.34
C VAL A 223 33.32 2.85 -36.36
N ARG A 224 32.89 4.01 -36.87
CA ARG A 224 32.37 5.10 -36.03
C ARG A 224 31.12 4.66 -35.28
N ALA A 225 30.16 4.06 -35.98
CA ALA A 225 28.95 3.51 -35.35
C ALA A 225 29.28 2.45 -34.28
N ALA A 226 30.31 1.62 -34.49
CA ALA A 226 30.81 0.68 -33.49
C ALA A 226 31.40 1.35 -32.25
N THR A 227 32.19 2.39 -32.45
CA THR A 227 32.75 3.18 -31.37
C THR A 227 31.65 3.90 -30.58
N ASP A 228 30.68 4.50 -31.27
CA ASP A 228 29.54 5.20 -30.67
C ASP A 228 28.62 4.24 -29.90
N ALA A 229 28.52 2.99 -30.34
CA ALA A 229 27.83 1.92 -29.62
C ALA A 229 28.63 1.36 -28.42
N GLY A 230 29.82 1.91 -28.14
CA GLY A 230 30.69 1.49 -27.05
C GLY A 230 31.39 0.15 -27.30
N MET A 231 31.45 -0.33 -28.56
CA MET A 231 32.30 -1.47 -28.88
C MET A 231 33.76 -1.07 -28.76
N THR A 232 34.54 -1.89 -28.06
CA THR A 232 35.98 -1.70 -27.89
C THR A 232 36.71 -3.02 -28.13
N GLY A 233 38.02 -2.96 -28.37
CA GLY A 233 38.87 -4.14 -28.51
C GLY A 233 39.32 -4.43 -29.95
N ALA A 234 39.90 -5.62 -30.12
CA ALA A 234 40.69 -5.98 -31.30
C ALA A 234 39.91 -5.88 -32.63
N GLU A 235 38.60 -6.14 -32.62
CA GLU A 235 37.77 -6.04 -33.83
C GLU A 235 37.65 -4.61 -34.36
N VAL A 236 37.41 -3.64 -33.47
CA VAL A 236 37.31 -2.22 -33.81
C VAL A 236 38.70 -1.68 -34.20
N ASP A 237 39.75 -2.10 -33.51
CA ASP A 237 41.13 -1.72 -33.82
C ASP A 237 41.58 -2.23 -35.19
N ALA A 238 41.28 -3.50 -35.51
CA ALA A 238 41.59 -4.10 -36.81
C ALA A 238 40.82 -3.39 -37.94
N ALA A 239 39.57 -3.02 -37.71
CA ALA A 239 38.79 -2.27 -38.67
C ALA A 239 39.37 -0.86 -38.92
N TRP A 240 39.82 -0.15 -37.87
CA TRP A 240 40.54 1.12 -38.01
C TRP A 240 41.87 0.98 -38.78
N GLN A 241 42.63 -0.08 -38.54
CA GLN A 241 43.83 -0.37 -39.32
C GLN A 241 43.49 -0.61 -40.79
N ARG A 242 42.40 -1.32 -41.06
CA ARG A 242 41.94 -1.57 -42.44
C ARG A 242 41.51 -0.30 -43.16
N VAL A 243 40.80 0.61 -42.49
CA VAL A 243 40.47 1.95 -43.04
C VAL A 243 41.76 2.67 -43.45
N ARG A 244 42.75 2.78 -42.55
CA ARG A 244 44.02 3.45 -42.84
C ARG A 244 44.79 2.82 -44.01
N ALA A 245 44.77 1.50 -44.12
CA ALA A 245 45.38 0.79 -45.24
C ALA A 245 44.69 1.13 -46.57
N LEU A 246 43.35 1.11 -46.61
CA LEU A 246 42.58 1.48 -47.80
C LEU A 246 42.80 2.96 -48.18
N GLU A 247 42.95 3.85 -47.19
CA GLU A 247 43.21 5.27 -47.42
C GLU A 247 44.57 5.44 -48.08
N SER A 248 45.60 4.79 -47.53
CA SER A 248 46.95 4.75 -48.11
C SER A 248 46.95 4.23 -49.55
N ASP A 249 46.26 3.11 -49.81
CA ASP A 249 46.17 2.53 -51.15
C ASP A 249 45.46 3.46 -52.14
N SER A 250 44.38 4.12 -51.71
CA SER A 250 43.63 5.06 -52.56
C SER A 250 44.46 6.30 -52.92
N TRP A 251 45.24 6.82 -51.96
CA TRP A 251 46.12 7.96 -52.18
C TRP A 251 47.24 7.61 -53.16
N LEU A 252 47.87 6.43 -53.01
CA LEU A 252 48.89 5.94 -53.94
C LEU A 252 48.33 5.80 -55.36
N ARG A 253 47.11 5.27 -55.51
CA ARG A 253 46.46 5.19 -56.83
C ARG A 253 46.23 6.55 -57.45
N GLN A 254 45.75 7.53 -56.69
CA GLN A 254 45.58 8.90 -57.19
C GLN A 254 46.91 9.54 -57.61
N GLN A 255 47.99 9.31 -56.87
CA GLN A 255 49.33 9.78 -57.25
C GLN A 255 49.80 9.15 -58.56
N LEU A 256 49.61 7.84 -58.71
CA LEU A 256 49.97 7.12 -59.94
C LEU A 256 49.11 7.57 -61.13
N GLU A 257 47.80 7.71 -60.96
CA GLU A 257 46.90 8.23 -61.99
C GLU A 257 47.26 9.66 -62.40
N GLY A 258 47.59 10.51 -61.42
CA GLY A 258 48.08 11.87 -61.67
C GLY A 258 49.39 11.89 -62.47
N ALA A 259 50.35 11.01 -62.13
CA ALA A 259 51.60 10.88 -62.86
C ALA A 259 51.40 10.38 -64.30
N VAL A 260 50.48 9.43 -64.52
CA VAL A 260 50.14 8.91 -65.85
C VAL A 260 49.43 9.96 -66.70
N ALA A 261 48.46 10.68 -66.13
CA ALA A 261 47.69 11.70 -66.85
C ALA A 261 48.53 12.96 -67.18
N GLY A 262 49.50 13.30 -66.33
CA GLY A 262 50.32 14.50 -66.49
C GLY A 262 51.35 14.48 -67.62
N SER A 263 51.57 13.34 -68.32
CA SER A 263 52.66 13.16 -69.32
C SER A 263 54.05 13.58 -68.82
N ASP A 264 54.25 13.68 -67.51
CA ASP A 264 55.48 14.12 -66.88
C ASP A 264 56.37 12.88 -66.61
N ALA A 265 56.75 12.19 -67.69
CA ALA A 265 57.56 10.97 -67.65
C ALA A 265 58.93 11.15 -66.95
N ILE A 266 59.33 12.40 -66.70
CA ILE A 266 60.59 12.77 -66.05
C ILE A 266 60.56 12.50 -64.53
N ARG A 267 59.40 12.25 -63.90
CA ARG A 267 59.29 11.95 -62.45
C ARG A 267 59.23 10.46 -62.07
N LEU A 268 59.32 9.56 -63.05
CA LEU A 268 59.25 8.10 -62.83
C LEU A 268 60.62 7.39 -62.88
N GLN A 269 61.73 8.14 -62.97
CA GLN A 269 63.10 7.66 -62.72
C GLN A 269 63.52 7.98 -61.30
#